data_AF-A0A3M2HIK7-F1
#
_entry.id   AF-A0A3M2HIK7-F1
#
_cell.length_a   1.000
_cell.length_b   1.000
_cell.length_c   1.000
_cell.angle_alpha   90.00
_cell.angle_beta   90.00
_cell.angle_gamma   90.00
#
_symmetry.space_group_name_H-M   'P 1'
#
loop_
_entity.id
_entity.type
_entity.pdbx_description
1 polymer ?
#
loop_
_entity_poly.entity_id
_entity_poly.type
_entity_poly.pdbx_seq_one_letter_code
_entity_poly.pdbx_strand_id
1 'polypeptide(L)'
;MLKLLFTLLLVVCTFLVAGCAGESAAVAEQSPVVEHTETTRGTVPPEKERNMDSMDSMKKQLDTLLSPGSSYMDVREELLANGWEPMATLNCKENVVGGDWKNICTALDAPAVCKVCNEMIELSAYSGDGNVLAKFRHGITGKIIEVSAYGMLEDWGVRGEDSRLQYSGWGFEQK
;
A
#
# COMPACT_ATOMS: atom_id res chain seq x y z
N MET A 1 54.87 -1.88 -6.05
CA MET A 1 55.11 -3.33 -6.24
C MET A 1 54.40 -4.11 -5.14
N LEU A 2 53.05 -4.12 -5.15
CA LEU A 2 52.26 -4.90 -4.19
C LEU A 2 50.87 -5.19 -4.78
N LYS A 3 50.87 -5.69 -6.02
CA LYS A 3 49.72 -6.16 -6.78
C LYS A 3 50.17 -7.38 -7.58
N LEU A 4 50.60 -8.47 -6.93
CA LEU A 4 51.02 -9.68 -7.65
C LEU A 4 51.26 -10.95 -6.80
N LEU A 5 50.64 -11.08 -5.62
CA LEU A 5 50.55 -12.36 -4.95
C LEU A 5 49.14 -12.48 -4.38
N PHE A 6 48.43 -13.54 -4.78
CA PHE A 6 47.14 -14.07 -4.30
C PHE A 6 46.14 -14.43 -5.39
N THR A 7 46.55 -14.42 -6.65
CA THR A 7 46.04 -15.39 -7.62
C THR A 7 46.78 -16.72 -7.40
N LEU A 8 46.02 -17.82 -7.31
CA LEU A 8 46.44 -19.23 -7.27
C LEU A 8 46.46 -19.93 -5.90
N LEU A 9 45.27 -20.25 -5.38
CA LEU A 9 45.05 -21.56 -4.73
C LEU A 9 43.63 -22.05 -5.01
N LEU A 10 43.43 -22.50 -6.26
CA LEU A 10 42.46 -23.55 -6.59
C LEU A 10 42.79 -24.78 -5.74
N VAL A 11 41.77 -25.44 -5.15
CA VAL A 11 41.59 -26.90 -5.12
C VAL A 11 40.41 -27.27 -4.18
N VAL A 12 39.33 -27.73 -4.82
CA VAL A 12 38.50 -28.89 -4.47
C VAL A 12 37.77 -28.89 -3.12
N CYS A 13 36.44 -28.83 -3.20
CA CYS A 13 35.57 -29.83 -2.53
C CYS A 13 34.16 -29.79 -3.13
N THR A 14 33.99 -30.58 -4.19
CA THR A 14 32.71 -31.11 -4.65
C THR A 14 32.11 -32.00 -3.57
N PHE A 15 30.97 -31.62 -3.01
CA PHE A 15 30.07 -32.56 -2.34
C PHE A 15 28.76 -32.66 -3.12
N LEU A 16 28.66 -33.76 -3.88
CA LEU A 16 27.44 -34.40 -4.36
C LEU A 16 26.74 -35.10 -3.20
N VAL A 17 25.46 -34.77 -2.95
CA VAL A 17 24.45 -35.64 -2.33
C VAL A 17 23.10 -35.20 -2.93
N ALA A 18 22.57 -35.85 -3.98
CA ALA A 18 21.75 -37.09 -4.00
C ALA A 18 20.31 -36.92 -3.47
N GLY A 19 19.33 -37.14 -4.37
CA GLY A 19 17.91 -37.47 -4.10
C GLY A 19 17.02 -36.30 -3.67
N CYS A 20 15.85 -36.02 -4.24
CA CYS A 20 14.82 -36.96 -4.68
C CYS A 20 14.26 -36.64 -6.07
N ALA A 21 14.15 -37.70 -6.87
CA ALA A 21 13.18 -37.78 -7.95
C ALA A 21 11.77 -37.85 -7.34
N GLY A 22 10.89 -36.93 -7.74
CA GLY A 22 9.46 -37.07 -7.61
C GLY A 22 8.88 -37.13 -9.01
N GLU A 23 8.78 -38.33 -9.55
CA GLU A 23 8.12 -38.64 -10.82
C GLU A 23 6.73 -39.22 -10.55
N SER A 24 5.80 -38.90 -11.46
CA SER A 24 4.42 -39.42 -11.60
C SER A 24 3.36 -38.90 -10.61
N ALA A 25 2.13 -38.58 -11.04
CA ALA A 25 1.45 -38.99 -12.27
C ALA A 25 0.47 -37.90 -12.76
N ALA A 26 0.41 -37.74 -14.07
CA ALA A 26 -0.80 -37.29 -14.74
C ALA A 26 -1.79 -38.47 -14.81
N VAL A 27 -3.04 -38.21 -14.41
CA VAL A 27 -4.24 -39.03 -14.70
C VAL A 27 -5.33 -38.00 -14.99
N ALA A 28 -5.61 -37.74 -16.27
CA ALA A 28 -6.68 -38.35 -17.06
C ALA A 28 -8.09 -38.09 -16.51
N GLU A 29 -8.85 -37.32 -17.29
CA GLU A 29 -10.30 -37.37 -17.52
C GLU A 29 -11.15 -38.25 -16.60
N GLN A 30 -12.18 -37.64 -15.99
CA GLN A 30 -13.57 -37.94 -16.35
C GLN A 30 -14.53 -36.92 -15.74
N SER A 31 -15.36 -36.37 -16.63
CA SER A 31 -16.60 -35.70 -16.29
C SER A 31 -17.62 -36.75 -15.81
N PRO A 32 -18.37 -36.45 -14.74
CA PRO A 32 -19.76 -36.85 -14.70
C PRO A 32 -20.65 -35.63 -14.54
N VAL A 33 -21.52 -35.48 -15.54
CA VAL A 33 -22.79 -34.78 -15.44
C VAL A 33 -23.52 -35.30 -14.21
N VAL A 34 -23.69 -34.44 -13.20
CA VAL A 34 -24.74 -34.62 -12.19
C VAL A 34 -25.56 -33.35 -12.21
N GLU A 35 -26.70 -33.47 -12.88
CA GLU A 35 -27.86 -32.63 -12.73
C GLU A 35 -28.31 -32.70 -11.26
N HIS A 36 -28.25 -31.56 -10.57
CA HIS A 36 -29.02 -31.30 -9.36
C HIS A 36 -29.83 -30.04 -9.58
N THR A 37 -31.08 -30.28 -9.98
CA THR A 37 -32.17 -29.33 -9.86
C THR A 37 -32.60 -29.29 -8.41
N GLU A 38 -32.20 -28.27 -7.64
CA GLU A 38 -33.08 -27.77 -6.58
C GLU A 38 -32.78 -26.32 -6.19
N THR A 39 -33.71 -25.45 -6.59
CA THR A 39 -34.11 -24.19 -5.98
C THR A 39 -33.62 -24.00 -4.55
N THR A 40 -32.73 -23.03 -4.34
CA THR A 40 -32.69 -22.26 -3.09
C THR A 40 -32.62 -20.78 -3.43
N ARG A 41 -33.81 -20.17 -3.41
CA ARG A 41 -34.13 -18.89 -2.77
C ARG A 41 -32.94 -17.95 -2.63
N GLY A 42 -32.93 -16.91 -3.48
CA GLY A 42 -32.01 -15.80 -3.38
C GLY A 42 -31.94 -15.27 -1.95
N THR A 43 -30.80 -15.49 -1.31
CA THR A 43 -30.41 -14.75 -0.13
C THR A 43 -30.03 -13.37 -0.61
N VAL A 44 -30.99 -12.45 -0.53
CA VAL A 44 -30.71 -11.02 -0.54
C VAL A 44 -29.61 -10.77 0.49
N PRO A 45 -28.44 -10.22 0.10
CA PRO A 45 -27.40 -9.86 1.06
C PRO A 45 -28.00 -8.97 2.15
N PRO A 46 -27.54 -9.09 3.41
CA PRO A 46 -28.09 -8.31 4.51
C PRO A 46 -28.09 -6.82 4.15
N GLU A 47 -29.20 -6.14 4.44
CA GLU A 47 -29.51 -4.75 4.09
C GLU A 47 -28.40 -3.74 4.45
N LYS A 48 -27.53 -4.11 5.39
CA LYS A 48 -26.31 -3.37 5.76
C LYS A 48 -25.33 -3.17 4.59
N GLU A 49 -25.29 -4.08 3.62
CA GLU A 49 -24.40 -3.99 2.46
C GLU A 49 -24.96 -3.12 1.31
N ARG A 50 -26.28 -2.88 1.26
CA ARG A 50 -26.90 -2.11 0.16
C ARG A 50 -26.93 -0.60 0.39
N ASN A 51 -26.65 -0.13 1.61
CA ASN A 51 -26.76 1.29 1.96
C ASN A 51 -25.41 2.04 1.87
N MET A 52 -24.33 1.33 1.51
CA MET A 52 -22.97 1.88 1.43
C MET A 52 -22.55 2.26 0.00
N ASP A 53 -23.42 2.04 -0.99
CA ASP A 53 -23.10 2.25 -2.41
C ASP A 53 -23.43 3.65 -2.94
N SER A 54 -24.19 4.46 -2.19
CA SER A 54 -24.38 5.87 -2.59
C SER A 54 -23.19 6.69 -2.13
N MET A 55 -22.63 7.51 -3.05
CA MET A 55 -21.51 8.39 -2.72
C MET A 55 -21.84 9.35 -1.57
N ASP A 56 -23.11 9.74 -1.44
CA ASP A 56 -23.58 10.60 -0.34
C ASP A 56 -23.51 9.91 1.02
N SER A 57 -23.84 8.62 1.09
CA SER A 57 -23.74 7.83 2.33
C SER A 57 -22.28 7.71 2.78
N MET A 58 -21.40 7.33 1.84
CA MET A 58 -19.96 7.22 2.10
C MET A 58 -19.33 8.56 2.46
N LYS A 59 -19.76 9.65 1.81
CA LYS A 59 -19.34 11.00 2.17
C LYS A 59 -19.70 11.34 3.62
N LYS A 60 -20.94 11.11 4.03
CA LYS A 60 -21.36 11.34 5.42
C LYS A 60 -20.58 10.50 6.41
N GLN A 61 -20.29 9.24 6.05
CA GLN A 61 -19.46 8.37 6.87
C GLN A 61 -18.06 8.95 7.03
N LEU A 62 -17.37 9.30 5.94
CA LEU A 62 -16.03 9.89 5.99
C LEU A 62 -16.00 11.23 6.72
N ASP A 63 -17.02 12.09 6.54
CA ASP A 63 -17.14 13.36 7.25
C ASP A 63 -17.36 13.16 8.78
N THR A 64 -17.95 12.03 9.19
CA THR A 64 -18.09 11.66 10.61
C THR A 64 -16.80 11.03 11.15
N LEU A 65 -16.11 10.29 10.30
CA LEU A 65 -14.93 9.50 10.63
C LEU A 65 -13.69 10.38 10.80
N LEU A 66 -13.52 11.34 9.89
CA LEU A 66 -12.28 12.09 9.72
C LEU A 66 -12.43 13.51 10.26
N SER A 67 -11.91 13.74 11.46
CA SER A 67 -12.01 15.03 12.13
C SER A 67 -10.79 15.92 11.84
N PRO A 68 -10.98 17.17 11.36
CA PRO A 68 -9.90 18.15 11.23
C PRO A 68 -9.13 18.34 12.55
N GLY A 69 -7.80 18.45 12.46
CA GLY A 69 -6.93 18.59 13.64
C GLY A 69 -6.50 17.26 14.27
N SER A 70 -6.92 16.13 13.71
CA SER A 70 -6.32 14.83 14.02
C SER A 70 -4.96 14.69 13.33
N SER A 71 -4.04 13.92 13.92
CA SER A 71 -2.81 13.56 13.22
C SER A 71 -3.12 12.73 11.96
N TYR A 72 -2.23 12.78 10.97
CA TYR A 72 -2.34 11.90 9.80
C TYR A 72 -2.41 10.42 10.19
N MET A 73 -1.59 9.99 11.17
CA MET A 73 -1.54 8.60 11.59
C MET A 73 -2.87 8.12 12.20
N ASP A 74 -3.54 8.96 12.99
CA ASP A 74 -4.85 8.61 13.57
C ASP A 74 -5.91 8.48 12.47
N VAL A 75 -5.91 9.38 11.48
CA VAL A 75 -6.78 9.29 10.30
C VAL A 75 -6.52 8.03 9.48
N ARG A 76 -5.24 7.69 9.28
CA ARG A 76 -4.84 6.48 8.56
C ARG A 76 -5.39 5.23 9.25
N GLU A 77 -5.22 5.12 10.56
CA GLU A 77 -5.71 3.96 11.32
C GLU A 77 -7.23 3.85 11.29
N GLU A 78 -7.93 4.99 11.36
CA GLU A 78 -9.39 5.01 11.30
C GLU A 78 -9.90 4.57 9.91
N LEU A 79 -9.23 4.99 8.84
CA LEU A 79 -9.52 4.50 7.48
C LEU A 79 -9.32 2.99 7.37
N LEU A 80 -8.19 2.46 7.85
CA LEU A 80 -7.91 1.02 7.85
C LEU A 80 -8.98 0.23 8.61
N ALA A 81 -9.38 0.71 9.79
CA ALA A 81 -10.43 0.09 10.61
C ALA A 81 -11.79 0.05 9.91
N ASN A 82 -12.01 0.96 8.95
CA ASN A 82 -13.28 1.11 8.20
C ASN A 82 -13.19 0.55 6.77
N GLY A 83 -12.25 -0.36 6.50
CA GLY A 83 -12.20 -1.11 5.24
C GLY A 83 -11.58 -0.34 4.07
N TRP A 84 -10.84 0.73 4.36
CA TRP A 84 -10.00 1.40 3.37
C TRP A 84 -8.60 0.80 3.37
N GLU A 85 -8.00 0.75 2.19
CA GLU A 85 -6.68 0.17 1.96
C GLU A 85 -5.76 1.22 1.34
N PRO A 86 -4.50 1.33 1.81
CA PRO A 86 -3.53 2.25 1.28
C PRO A 86 -3.17 1.86 -0.17
N MET A 87 -3.15 2.84 -1.07
CA MET A 87 -2.82 2.62 -2.48
C MET A 87 -1.38 3.00 -2.78
N ALA A 88 -0.60 2.02 -3.22
CA ALA A 88 0.77 2.25 -3.67
C ALA A 88 0.84 3.24 -4.85
N THR A 89 1.62 4.31 -4.69
CA THR A 89 1.95 5.23 -5.78
C THR A 89 3.31 4.89 -6.38
N LEU A 90 3.33 4.34 -7.60
CA LEU A 90 4.56 3.89 -8.27
C LEU A 90 5.60 5.01 -8.47
N ASN A 91 5.13 6.25 -8.61
CA ASN A 91 5.97 7.43 -8.86
C ASN A 91 6.20 8.27 -7.60
N CYS A 92 6.01 7.73 -6.39
CA CYS A 92 6.14 8.49 -5.14
C CYS A 92 7.45 9.27 -5.07
N LYS A 93 8.60 8.63 -5.37
CA LYS A 93 9.91 9.30 -5.29
C LYS A 93 10.04 10.47 -6.27
N GLU A 94 9.48 10.35 -7.46
CA GLU A 94 9.46 11.45 -8.43
C GLU A 94 8.58 12.61 -7.95
N ASN A 95 7.42 12.29 -7.35
CA ASN A 95 6.48 13.29 -6.86
C ASN A 95 6.94 13.99 -5.56
N VAL A 96 7.75 13.31 -4.75
CA VAL A 96 8.15 13.76 -3.41
C VAL A 96 9.57 14.34 -3.39
N VAL A 97 10.49 13.74 -4.15
CA VAL A 97 11.91 14.16 -4.20
C VAL A 97 12.20 14.98 -5.47
N GLY A 98 11.40 14.78 -6.53
CA GLY A 98 11.55 15.44 -7.83
C GLY A 98 12.16 14.54 -8.90
N GLY A 99 12.33 15.09 -10.11
CA GLY A 99 12.79 14.33 -11.29
C GLY A 99 14.19 13.72 -11.16
N ASP A 100 15.05 14.25 -10.27
CA ASP A 100 16.41 13.74 -10.03
C ASP A 100 16.50 12.77 -8.83
N TRP A 101 15.37 12.21 -8.40
CA TRP A 101 15.30 11.34 -7.23
C TRP A 101 16.29 10.18 -7.28
N LYS A 102 16.65 9.67 -8.47
CA LYS A 102 17.58 8.55 -8.62
C LYS A 102 18.98 8.88 -8.11
N ASN A 103 19.46 10.10 -8.37
CA ASN A 103 20.77 10.53 -7.88
C ASN A 103 20.68 10.93 -6.40
N ILE A 104 19.63 11.66 -6.01
CA ILE A 104 19.43 12.12 -4.63
C ILE A 104 19.28 10.94 -3.66
N CYS A 105 18.46 9.94 -4.02
CA CYS A 105 18.14 8.83 -3.13
C CYS A 105 19.16 7.69 -3.14
N THR A 106 20.21 7.76 -3.97
CA THR A 106 21.32 6.78 -3.98
C THR A 106 22.63 7.35 -3.44
N ALA A 107 22.67 8.65 -3.12
CA ALA A 107 23.80 9.29 -2.47
C ALA A 107 24.06 8.72 -1.06
N LEU A 108 25.30 8.85 -0.57
CA LEU A 108 25.70 8.38 0.76
C LEU A 108 24.92 9.08 1.89
N ASP A 109 24.49 10.31 1.65
CA ASP A 109 23.74 11.19 2.53
C ASP A 109 22.29 11.40 2.06
N ALA A 110 21.69 10.37 1.45
CA ALA A 110 20.32 10.41 0.95
C ALA A 110 19.34 10.96 2.00
N PRO A 111 18.49 11.96 1.65
CA PRO A 111 17.49 12.52 2.54
C PRO A 111 16.53 11.48 3.12
N ALA A 112 16.04 11.72 4.34
CA ALA A 112 15.06 10.84 4.99
C ALA A 112 13.80 10.61 4.14
N VAL A 113 13.38 11.64 3.40
CA VAL A 113 12.22 11.61 2.51
C VAL A 113 12.29 10.50 1.43
N CYS A 114 13.50 10.06 1.04
CA CYS A 114 13.70 8.96 0.11
C CYS A 114 13.22 7.59 0.64
N LYS A 115 13.16 7.44 1.97
CA LYS A 115 12.69 6.22 2.64
C LYS A 115 11.18 6.21 2.84
N VAL A 116 10.57 7.39 3.05
CA VAL A 116 9.14 7.52 3.34
C VAL A 116 8.29 6.87 2.25
N CYS A 117 8.66 6.97 0.97
CA CYS A 117 7.94 6.31 -0.12
C CYS A 117 7.87 4.77 -0.03
N ASN A 118 8.73 4.14 0.78
CA ASN A 118 8.67 2.69 1.03
C ASN A 118 7.86 2.35 2.29
N GLU A 119 7.68 3.31 3.20
CA GLU A 119 7.06 3.14 4.51
C GLU A 119 5.58 3.57 4.49
N MET A 120 5.32 4.70 3.82
CA MET A 120 4.00 5.25 3.54
C MET A 120 3.66 4.99 2.07
N ILE A 121 3.27 3.75 1.75
CA ILE A 121 2.92 3.35 0.37
C ILE A 121 1.77 4.20 -0.18
N GLU A 122 0.94 4.67 0.74
CA GLU A 122 0.07 5.84 0.74
C GLU A 122 0.35 6.99 -0.20
N LEU A 123 1.61 7.43 -0.07
CA LEU A 123 2.04 8.77 -0.35
C LEU A 123 2.07 8.98 -1.86
N SER A 124 1.21 9.88 -2.33
CA SER A 124 1.12 10.21 -3.74
C SER A 124 1.91 11.48 -4.07
N ALA A 125 1.95 12.45 -3.17
CA ALA A 125 2.71 13.69 -3.33
C ALA A 125 3.09 14.31 -1.98
N TYR A 126 4.22 15.02 -1.97
CA TYR A 126 4.64 15.90 -0.88
C TYR A 126 5.33 17.12 -1.46
N SER A 127 4.82 18.31 -1.13
CA SER A 127 5.41 19.57 -1.58
C SER A 127 6.40 20.13 -0.55
N GLY A 128 7.32 20.98 -1.01
CA GLY A 128 8.33 21.61 -0.14
C GLY A 128 7.75 22.57 0.91
N ASP A 129 6.48 22.97 0.77
CA ASP A 129 5.75 23.77 1.77
C ASP A 129 4.89 22.90 2.72
N GLY A 130 4.98 21.58 2.63
CA GLY A 130 4.41 20.66 3.61
C GLY A 130 3.05 20.07 3.25
N ASN A 131 2.52 20.29 2.03
CA ASN A 131 1.26 19.64 1.63
C ASN A 131 1.52 18.16 1.28
N VAL A 132 0.74 17.28 1.87
CA VAL A 132 0.78 15.83 1.63
C VAL A 132 -0.53 15.39 0.98
N LEU A 133 -0.40 14.52 -0.02
CA LEU A 133 -1.52 13.77 -0.59
C LEU A 133 -1.28 12.27 -0.41
N ALA A 134 -2.29 11.55 0.09
CA ALA A 134 -2.25 10.11 0.30
C ALA A 134 -3.51 9.45 -0.28
N LYS A 135 -3.37 8.28 -0.90
CA LYS A 135 -4.48 7.62 -1.62
C LYS A 135 -4.94 6.35 -0.93
N PHE A 136 -6.25 6.22 -0.77
CA PHE A 136 -6.88 5.04 -0.19
C PHE A 136 -8.00 4.53 -1.08
N ARG A 137 -8.16 3.21 -1.14
CA ARG A 137 -9.26 2.55 -1.83
C ARG A 137 -10.11 1.77 -0.86
N HIS A 138 -11.42 1.92 -0.95
CA HIS A 138 -12.34 1.12 -0.17
C HIS A 138 -12.37 -0.32 -0.71
N GLY A 139 -12.13 -1.32 0.14
CA GLY A 139 -11.96 -2.72 -0.27
C GLY A 139 -13.20 -3.33 -0.96
N ILE A 140 -14.41 -2.92 -0.57
CA ILE A 140 -15.66 -3.43 -1.15
C ILE A 140 -16.09 -2.65 -2.40
N THR A 141 -16.27 -1.33 -2.29
CA THR A 141 -16.83 -0.51 -3.37
C THR A 141 -15.80 -0.12 -4.43
N GLY A 142 -14.51 -0.29 -4.15
CA GLY A 142 -13.41 0.13 -5.04
C GLY A 142 -13.27 1.63 -5.20
N LYS A 143 -14.04 2.45 -4.47
CA LYS A 143 -13.94 3.92 -4.51
C LYS A 143 -12.59 4.37 -3.98
N ILE A 144 -12.04 5.42 -4.58
CA ILE A 144 -10.74 5.98 -4.22
C ILE A 144 -10.97 7.36 -3.61
N ILE A 145 -10.32 7.59 -2.47
CA ILE A 145 -10.22 8.91 -1.86
C ILE A 145 -8.76 9.36 -1.84
N GLU A 146 -8.59 10.66 -1.92
CA GLU A 146 -7.35 11.34 -1.59
C GLU A 146 -7.53 12.03 -0.23
N VAL A 147 -6.59 11.76 0.66
CA VAL A 147 -6.47 12.37 1.98
C VAL A 147 -5.39 13.43 1.90
N SER A 148 -5.72 14.64 2.32
CA SER A 148 -4.80 15.76 2.44
C SER A 148 -4.34 15.91 3.88
N ALA A 149 -3.05 16.18 4.05
CA ALA A 149 -2.45 16.57 5.32
C ALA A 149 -1.46 17.72 5.09
N TYR A 150 -1.08 18.40 6.18
CA TYR A 150 -0.13 19.48 6.14
C TYR A 150 0.89 19.36 7.27
N GLY A 151 2.17 19.56 6.94
CA GLY A 151 3.27 19.68 7.88
C GLY A 151 4.45 18.76 7.61
N MET A 152 5.09 18.25 8.66
CA MET A 152 6.39 17.55 8.56
C MET A 152 6.20 16.07 8.23
N LEU A 153 6.53 15.67 7.01
CA LEU A 153 6.35 14.29 6.55
C LEU A 153 7.10 13.23 7.39
N GLU A 154 8.18 13.61 8.07
CA GLU A 154 8.91 12.72 9.00
C GLU A 154 8.03 12.24 10.18
N ASP A 155 6.98 12.99 10.50
CA ASP A 155 6.05 12.69 11.59
C ASP A 155 4.84 11.86 11.11
N TRP A 156 4.89 11.26 9.91
CA TRP A 156 3.76 10.52 9.35
C TRP A 156 3.21 9.41 10.27
N GLY A 157 4.08 8.81 11.09
CA GLY A 157 3.72 7.77 12.06
C GLY A 157 3.44 8.28 13.49
N VAL A 158 3.54 9.60 13.72
CA VAL A 158 3.31 10.21 15.05
C VAL A 158 1.83 10.49 15.21
N ARG A 159 1.30 10.21 16.41
CA ARG A 159 -0.12 10.31 16.75
C ARG A 159 -0.43 11.57 17.58
N GLY A 160 -1.71 11.94 17.63
CA GLY A 160 -2.23 12.99 18.48
C GLY A 160 -1.61 14.36 18.26
N GLU A 161 -1.62 15.17 19.31
CA GLU A 161 -1.15 16.56 19.30
C GLU A 161 0.36 16.70 19.10
N ASP A 162 1.14 15.64 19.39
CA ASP A 162 2.59 15.63 19.21
C ASP A 162 3.00 15.55 17.73
N SER A 163 2.07 15.17 16.84
CA SER A 163 2.35 15.09 15.42
C SER A 163 2.45 16.47 14.78
N ARG A 164 3.50 16.70 13.99
CA ARG A 164 3.58 17.88 13.13
C ARG A 164 2.99 17.64 11.75
N LEU A 165 2.40 16.47 11.48
CA LEU A 165 1.68 16.18 10.25
C LEU A 165 0.19 16.02 10.53
N GLN A 166 -0.57 17.06 10.24
CA GLN A 166 -1.96 17.18 10.63
C GLN A 166 -2.88 16.97 9.44
N TYR A 167 -3.93 16.18 9.63
CA TYR A 167 -4.96 15.97 8.62
C TYR A 167 -5.72 17.27 8.34
N SER A 168 -5.92 17.57 7.05
CA SER A 168 -6.54 18.81 6.59
C SER A 168 -7.82 18.60 5.77
N GLY A 169 -8.03 17.41 5.20
CA GLY A 169 -9.25 17.12 4.46
C GLY A 169 -9.20 15.84 3.63
N TRP A 170 -10.30 15.52 2.99
CA TRP A 170 -10.41 14.40 2.06
C TRP A 170 -11.30 14.75 0.87
N GLY A 171 -11.13 14.03 -0.23
CA GLY A 171 -12.01 14.10 -1.39
C GLY A 171 -12.01 12.79 -2.18
N PHE A 172 -13.06 12.55 -2.97
CA PHE A 172 -13.02 11.49 -3.97
C PHE A 172 -12.04 11.88 -5.08
N GLU A 173 -11.28 10.89 -5.57
CA GLU A 173 -10.44 11.11 -6.74
C GLU A 173 -11.32 11.45 -7.95
N GLN A 174 -11.12 12.64 -8.51
CA GLN A 174 -11.80 13.11 -9.72
C GLN A 174 -11.14 12.41 -10.92
N LYS A 175 -11.95 11.81 -11.80
CA LYS A 175 -11.47 11.22 -13.06
C LYS A 175 -11.37 12.26 -14.15
#